data_AF-A0A9D9XTD9-F1
#
_entry.id   AF-A0A9D9XTD9-F1
#
_cell.length_a   1.000
_cell.length_b   1.000
_cell.length_c   1.000
_cell.angle_alpha   90.00
_cell.angle_beta   90.00
_cell.angle_gamma   90.00
#
_symmetry.space_group_name_H-M   'P 1'
#
loop_
_entity.id
_entity.type
_entity.pdbx_description
1 polymer ?
#
loop_
_entity_poly.entity_id
_entity_poly.type
_entity_poly.pdbx_seq_one_letter_code
_entity_poly.pdbx_strand_id
1 'polypeptide(L)'
;MINKLKIVLLTMIIQVTGLLASAQSNLFQWKVIDPYMLDIKTNNKYGISNNVAKSFLAYYHRNTGISLAFAHDQTADNITFETEGKKNQSLKYEETFAIHVKGGGYLHYSEREFGINLSYSTNPIYQWKFRNMSLGPQQSKIVSSHDSLVLFNTKNSGYLIYDKRDFGPQLNWSSIHSIGIIPDQSPYYAMARITIRSGPFKIPSEAGKCAGFLNFKFVPIKLTGVNGTEQSYSFGNYYETTQVNTKALEWWCFISESVPKLRPGRWKIIISSSTWSTDCDVDLKNGNNYLTFEQNKSGCTTYALPIINAIQKPLLKKENN
;
A
#
# COMPACT_ATOMS: atom_id res chain seq x y z
N MET A 1 23.25 14.96 -33.09
CA MET A 1 22.32 15.57 -32.11
C MET A 1 21.43 14.54 -31.37
N ILE A 2 21.03 13.44 -32.00
CA ILE A 2 20.14 12.41 -31.43
C ILE A 2 20.74 11.65 -30.21
N ASN A 3 22.06 11.49 -30.12
CA ASN A 3 22.69 10.77 -29.00
C ASN A 3 22.74 11.55 -27.67
N LYS A 4 22.65 12.89 -27.68
CA LYS A 4 22.60 13.68 -26.44
C LYS A 4 21.23 13.61 -25.76
N LEU A 5 20.15 13.47 -26.53
CA LEU A 5 18.78 13.41 -26.01
C LEU A 5 18.48 12.09 -25.29
N LYS A 6 19.03 10.96 -25.76
CA LYS A 6 18.89 9.64 -25.11
C LYS A 6 19.55 9.57 -23.73
N ILE A 7 20.67 10.26 -23.53
CA ILE A 7 21.39 10.29 -22.25
C ILE A 7 20.62 11.11 -21.21
N VAL A 8 20.04 12.24 -21.59
CA VAL A 8 19.24 13.08 -20.67
C VAL A 8 17.96 12.36 -20.22
N LEU A 9 17.27 11.66 -21.12
CA LEU A 9 16.04 10.92 -20.80
C LEU A 9 16.31 9.74 -19.84
N LEU A 10 17.42 9.02 -20.03
CA LEU A 10 17.82 7.92 -19.15
C LEU A 10 18.17 8.40 -17.74
N THR A 11 18.77 9.59 -17.62
CA THR A 11 19.15 10.17 -16.32
C THR A 11 17.93 10.67 -15.52
N MET A 12 16.92 11.22 -16.18
CA MET A 12 15.66 11.62 -15.51
C MET A 12 14.84 10.43 -15.00
N ILE A 13 14.80 9.31 -15.74
CA ILE A 13 14.06 8.11 -15.31
C ILE A 13 14.67 7.50 -14.04
N ILE A 14 15.99 7.57 -13.87
CA ILE A 14 16.70 7.08 -12.67
C ILE A 14 16.42 7.96 -11.45
N GLN A 15 16.25 9.27 -11.61
CA GLN A 15 15.93 10.17 -10.49
C GLN A 15 14.50 9.99 -9.96
N VAL A 16 13.53 9.72 -10.84
CA VAL A 16 12.11 9.54 -10.44
C VAL A 16 11.89 8.22 -9.69
N THR A 17 12.59 7.14 -10.04
CA THR A 17 12.48 5.86 -9.31
C THR A 17 13.14 5.90 -7.92
N GLY A 18 14.21 6.68 -7.75
CA GLY A 18 14.85 6.89 -6.45
C GLY A 18 13.99 7.67 -5.44
N LEU A 19 13.22 8.66 -5.91
CA LEU A 19 12.34 9.46 -5.06
C LEU A 19 11.20 8.64 -4.44
N LEU A 20 10.58 7.73 -5.21
CA LEU A 20 9.49 6.88 -4.71
C LEU A 20 9.93 5.83 -3.69
N ALA A 21 11.16 5.30 -3.83
CA ALA A 21 11.71 4.36 -2.84
C ALA A 21 11.98 5.02 -1.47
N SER A 22 12.37 6.31 -1.47
CA SER A 22 12.70 7.06 -0.25
C SER A 22 11.47 7.41 0.62
N ALA A 23 10.30 7.63 0.01
CA ALA A 23 9.08 7.94 0.74
C ALA A 23 8.52 6.70 1.47
N GLN A 24 8.62 5.51 0.85
CA GLN A 24 8.09 4.27 1.41
C GLN A 24 8.96 3.69 2.54
N SER A 25 10.27 3.95 2.55
CA SER A 25 11.16 3.56 3.66
C SER A 25 10.83 4.28 4.97
N ASN A 26 10.14 5.41 4.92
CA ASN A 26 9.89 6.24 6.09
C ASN A 26 8.74 5.75 6.98
N LEU A 27 7.96 4.73 6.60
CA LEU A 27 6.88 4.22 7.46
C LEU A 27 7.25 2.98 8.27
N PHE A 28 8.14 2.12 7.75
CA PHE A 28 8.57 0.88 8.40
C PHE A 28 9.63 1.14 9.47
N GLN A 29 9.33 2.12 10.32
CA GLN A 29 10.26 2.58 11.33
C GLN A 29 10.18 1.75 12.60
N TRP A 30 9.12 0.98 12.84
CA TRP A 30 8.91 0.34 14.12
C TRP A 30 9.30 -1.13 14.10
N LYS A 31 9.77 -1.64 15.23
CA LYS A 31 9.93 -3.07 15.52
C LYS A 31 9.57 -3.34 16.98
N VAL A 32 8.91 -4.46 17.23
CA VAL A 32 8.59 -4.91 18.59
C VAL A 32 9.67 -5.87 19.04
N ILE A 33 10.47 -5.47 20.02
CA ILE A 33 11.57 -6.28 20.53
C ILE A 33 11.07 -7.19 21.64
N ASP A 34 11.27 -8.49 21.43
CA ASP A 34 11.07 -9.57 22.40
C ASP A 34 12.40 -10.29 22.60
N PRO A 35 12.90 -10.47 23.84
CA PRO A 35 14.16 -11.15 24.11
C PRO A 35 14.19 -12.60 23.60
N TYR A 36 13.03 -13.24 23.43
CA TYR A 36 12.94 -14.63 23.01
C TYR A 36 12.61 -14.81 21.53
N MET A 37 12.50 -13.71 20.77
CA MET A 37 12.28 -13.73 19.32
C MET A 37 11.04 -14.51 18.88
N LEU A 38 9.92 -14.38 19.61
CA LEU A 38 8.69 -15.12 19.36
C LEU A 38 7.61 -14.27 18.65
N ASP A 39 6.48 -14.91 18.38
CA ASP A 39 5.20 -14.26 18.09
C ASP A 39 4.87 -13.23 19.17
N ILE A 40 4.36 -12.08 18.76
CA ILE A 40 3.89 -11.07 19.71
C ILE A 40 2.56 -11.55 20.29
N LYS A 41 2.56 -11.94 21.56
CA LYS A 41 1.38 -12.33 22.35
C LYS A 41 0.85 -11.19 23.22
N THR A 42 -0.46 -11.14 23.44
CA THR A 42 -1.09 -10.19 24.37
C THR A 42 -0.65 -10.43 25.82
N ASN A 43 -0.61 -9.37 26.63
CA ASN A 43 -0.19 -9.31 28.05
C ASN A 43 1.28 -9.64 28.34
N ASN A 44 2.05 -10.10 27.35
CA ASN A 44 3.50 -10.16 27.45
C ASN A 44 4.10 -8.76 27.39
N LYS A 45 5.32 -8.66 27.91
CA LYS A 45 6.11 -7.43 28.00
C LYS A 45 7.09 -7.35 26.83
N TYR A 46 7.19 -6.17 26.23
CA TYR A 46 7.98 -5.91 25.05
C TYR A 46 8.67 -4.55 25.12
N GLY A 47 9.59 -4.33 24.18
CA GLY A 47 10.05 -3.00 23.78
C GLY A 47 9.47 -2.63 22.42
N ILE A 48 9.20 -1.36 22.17
CA ILE A 48 8.97 -0.86 20.80
C ILE A 48 10.17 -0.01 20.41
N SER A 49 10.96 -0.49 19.45
CA SER A 49 12.11 0.23 18.92
C SER A 49 11.74 0.96 17.63
N ASN A 50 12.39 2.10 17.40
CA ASN A 50 12.31 2.85 16.15
C ASN A 50 13.64 2.78 15.40
N ASN A 51 13.61 2.26 14.18
CA ASN A 51 14.73 2.06 13.26
C ASN A 51 15.39 3.36 12.80
N VAL A 52 14.67 4.49 12.81
CA VAL A 52 15.21 5.81 12.44
C VAL A 52 15.86 6.46 13.66
N ALA A 53 15.15 6.48 14.80
CA ALA A 53 15.67 7.04 16.05
C ALA A 53 16.81 6.22 16.66
N LYS A 54 16.91 4.92 16.32
CA LYS A 54 17.82 3.94 16.94
C LYS A 54 17.63 3.83 18.46
N SER A 55 16.38 3.92 18.90
CA SER A 55 15.98 3.99 20.32
C SER A 55 14.62 3.36 20.56
N PHE A 56 14.27 3.15 21.83
CA PHE A 56 12.99 2.60 22.26
C PHE A 56 12.02 3.68 22.69
N LEU A 57 10.74 3.53 22.31
CA LEU A 57 9.67 4.35 22.84
C LEU A 57 9.45 4.00 24.30
N ALA A 58 9.55 4.99 25.19
CA ALA A 58 9.42 4.81 26.63
C ALA A 58 8.61 5.94 27.26
N TYR A 59 8.08 5.67 28.46
CA TYR A 59 7.54 6.72 29.30
C TYR A 59 8.66 7.67 29.75
N TYR A 60 8.38 8.97 29.76
CA TYR A 60 9.30 9.99 30.27
C TYR A 60 8.51 11.12 30.91
N HIS A 61 8.80 11.42 32.17
CA HIS A 61 8.08 12.44 32.94
C HIS A 61 8.24 13.83 32.30
N ARG A 62 7.11 14.48 31.95
CA ARG A 62 7.06 15.86 31.46
C ARG A 62 5.86 16.58 32.06
N ASN A 63 5.99 17.89 32.23
CA ASN A 63 4.91 18.74 32.75
C ASN A 63 3.91 19.16 31.66
N THR A 64 4.26 18.98 30.38
CA THR A 64 3.45 19.40 29.24
C THR A 64 3.52 18.34 28.14
N GLY A 65 2.43 18.18 27.37
CA GLY A 65 2.38 17.20 26.28
C GLY A 65 2.14 15.77 26.77
N ILE A 66 2.44 14.78 25.92
CA ILE A 66 2.39 13.36 26.29
C ILE A 66 3.75 12.97 26.86
N SER A 67 3.75 12.22 27.97
CA SER A 67 4.96 11.77 28.67
C SER A 67 5.64 10.60 27.96
N LEU A 68 6.06 10.82 26.71
CA LEU A 68 6.78 9.86 25.86
C LEU A 68 8.14 10.43 25.43
N ALA A 69 9.15 9.57 25.37
CA ALA A 69 10.46 9.88 24.79
C ALA A 69 11.09 8.65 24.16
N PHE A 70 12.24 8.87 23.52
CA PHE A 70 13.12 7.81 23.03
C PHE A 70 14.26 7.59 24.01
N ALA A 71 14.47 6.34 24.41
CA ALA A 71 15.51 5.94 25.34
C ALA A 71 16.40 4.86 24.71
N HIS A 72 17.72 4.96 24.92
CA HIS A 72 18.71 4.05 24.33
C HIS A 72 18.91 2.76 25.14
N ASP A 73 18.61 2.80 26.44
CA ASP A 73 18.90 1.77 27.44
C ASP A 73 17.67 0.94 27.83
N GLN A 74 16.49 1.27 27.31
CA GLN A 74 15.26 0.57 27.67
C GLN A 74 15.20 -0.82 27.03
N THR A 75 15.02 -1.82 27.89
CA THR A 75 14.87 -3.23 27.56
C THR A 75 13.41 -3.56 27.24
N ALA A 76 13.18 -4.80 26.82
CA ALA A 76 11.88 -5.33 26.40
C ALA A 76 10.82 -5.48 27.51
N ASP A 77 10.77 -4.57 28.49
CA ASP A 77 9.80 -4.58 29.60
C ASP A 77 9.13 -3.22 29.83
N ASN A 78 8.67 -2.57 28.76
CA ASN A 78 8.02 -1.26 28.87
C ASN A 78 6.67 -1.14 28.18
N ILE A 79 6.38 -2.00 27.19
CA ILE A 79 5.11 -2.05 26.48
C ILE A 79 4.41 -3.39 26.71
N THR A 80 3.09 -3.35 26.93
CA THR A 80 2.22 -4.52 26.82
C THR A 80 1.12 -4.24 25.79
N PHE A 81 0.67 -5.30 25.11
CA PHE A 81 -0.44 -5.22 24.15
C PHE A 81 -1.64 -6.00 24.65
N GLU A 82 -2.83 -5.45 24.43
CA GLU A 82 -4.10 -6.08 24.82
C GLU A 82 -5.11 -6.00 23.69
N THR A 83 -5.91 -7.05 23.52
CA THR A 83 -7.04 -7.07 22.58
C THR A 83 -8.35 -7.20 23.38
N GLU A 84 -9.49 -6.89 22.75
CA GLU A 84 -10.82 -7.03 23.39
C GLU A 84 -11.14 -8.48 23.81
N GLY A 85 -10.36 -9.44 23.33
CA GLY A 85 -10.59 -10.88 23.53
C GLY A 85 -9.66 -11.52 24.55
N LYS A 86 -9.04 -12.63 24.11
CA LYS A 86 -8.36 -13.58 25.00
C LYS A 86 -6.94 -13.11 25.36
N LYS A 87 -6.56 -13.36 26.62
CA LYS A 87 -5.19 -13.22 27.09
C LYS A 87 -4.26 -14.25 26.43
N ASN A 88 -2.99 -13.91 26.27
CA ASN A 88 -1.91 -14.75 25.74
C ASN A 88 -2.11 -15.24 24.29
N GLN A 89 -2.90 -14.52 23.50
CA GLN A 89 -3.09 -14.81 22.08
C GLN A 89 -2.02 -14.11 21.24
N SER A 90 -1.49 -14.78 20.21
CA SER A 90 -0.64 -14.14 19.19
C SER A 90 -1.42 -13.08 18.41
N LEU A 91 -0.89 -11.87 18.36
CA LEU A 91 -1.43 -10.76 17.59
C LEU A 91 -1.27 -11.00 16.10
N LYS A 92 -2.29 -10.61 15.35
CA LYS A 92 -2.27 -10.66 13.88
C LYS A 92 -2.19 -9.26 13.30
N TYR A 93 -1.70 -9.17 12.06
CA TYR A 93 -1.79 -7.94 11.29
C TYR A 93 -3.25 -7.51 11.12
N GLU A 94 -3.49 -6.20 11.07
CA GLU A 94 -4.82 -5.58 10.98
C GLU A 94 -5.78 -5.79 12.16
N GLU A 95 -5.43 -6.61 13.16
CA GLU A 95 -6.17 -6.76 14.41
C GLU A 95 -6.01 -5.50 15.28
N THR A 96 -7.10 -5.07 15.91
CA THR A 96 -7.09 -3.92 16.83
C THR A 96 -6.60 -4.32 18.22
N PHE A 97 -5.68 -3.53 18.76
CA PHE A 97 -5.19 -3.69 20.12
C PHE A 97 -5.05 -2.33 20.83
N ALA A 98 -4.91 -2.40 22.15
CA ALA A 98 -4.49 -1.31 23.01
C ALA A 98 -2.99 -1.44 23.28
N ILE A 99 -2.29 -0.30 23.38
CA ILE A 99 -0.87 -0.22 23.74
C ILE A 99 -0.80 0.33 25.15
N HIS A 100 -0.32 -0.46 26.10
CA HIS A 100 -0.08 0.00 27.46
C HIS A 100 1.41 0.30 27.66
N VAL A 101 1.72 1.51 28.10
CA VAL A 101 3.08 1.98 28.39
C VAL A 101 3.30 1.99 29.90
N LYS A 102 4.30 1.24 30.38
CA LYS A 102 4.68 1.17 31.79
C LYS A 102 4.98 2.58 32.34
N GLY A 103 4.29 2.96 33.41
CA GLY A 103 4.39 4.29 34.04
C GLY A 103 3.44 5.36 33.48
N GLY A 104 2.78 5.10 32.35
CA GLY A 104 1.81 6.03 31.73
C GLY A 104 0.37 5.53 31.74
N GLY A 105 0.13 4.36 31.14
CA GLY A 105 -1.22 3.81 30.91
C GLY A 105 -1.45 3.43 29.44
N TYR A 106 -2.71 3.32 29.03
CA TYR A 106 -3.06 2.97 27.64
C TYR A 106 -2.96 4.17 26.73
N LEU A 107 -2.02 4.10 25.79
CA LEU A 107 -1.80 5.15 24.80
C LEU A 107 -2.98 5.22 23.84
N HIS A 108 -3.50 6.41 23.61
CA HIS A 108 -4.64 6.61 22.73
C HIS A 108 -4.57 7.97 22.02
N TYR A 109 -5.11 8.05 20.79
CA TYR A 109 -5.36 9.30 20.12
C TYR A 109 -6.33 10.17 20.94
N SER A 110 -5.97 11.43 21.11
CA SER A 110 -6.77 12.46 21.75
C SER A 110 -6.32 13.80 21.20
N GLU A 111 -7.27 14.65 20.79
CA GLU A 111 -6.96 15.99 20.31
C GLU A 111 -6.33 16.83 21.42
N ARG A 112 -5.32 17.62 21.06
CA ARG A 112 -4.60 18.51 21.98
C ARG A 112 -4.23 19.78 21.25
N GLU A 113 -4.14 20.87 22.01
CA GLU A 113 -3.71 22.16 21.48
C GLU A 113 -2.22 22.18 21.13
N PHE A 114 -1.39 21.52 21.94
CA PHE A 114 0.07 21.49 21.77
C PHE A 114 0.64 20.08 21.78
N GLY A 115 1.65 19.86 20.93
CA GLY A 115 2.42 18.61 20.88
C GLY A 115 1.92 17.63 19.82
N ILE A 116 1.83 16.35 20.16
CA ILE A 116 1.21 15.30 19.33
C ILE A 116 -0.12 14.91 19.97
N ASN A 117 -1.13 14.63 19.14
CA ASN A 117 -2.47 14.22 19.56
C ASN A 117 -2.48 12.81 20.17
N LEU A 118 -1.95 12.69 21.38
CA LEU A 118 -1.90 11.47 22.18
C LEU A 118 -2.14 11.79 23.65
N SER A 119 -2.87 10.90 24.33
CA SER A 119 -3.10 10.91 25.77
C SER A 119 -2.97 9.49 26.34
N TYR A 120 -2.97 9.38 27.67
CA TYR A 120 -3.09 8.10 28.39
C TYR A 120 -4.52 7.93 28.90
N SER A 121 -4.99 6.69 28.87
CA SER A 121 -6.22 6.23 29.51
C SER A 121 -5.88 5.20 30.58
N THR A 122 -6.67 5.16 31.66
CA THR A 122 -6.59 4.10 32.68
C THR A 122 -7.19 2.78 32.20
N ASN A 123 -8.13 2.84 31.25
CA ASN A 123 -8.77 1.68 30.63
C ASN A 123 -8.20 1.43 29.22
N PRO A 124 -8.18 0.17 28.75
CA PRO A 124 -7.70 -0.15 27.40
C PRO A 124 -8.56 0.52 26.33
N ILE A 125 -7.89 1.09 25.30
CA ILE A 125 -8.53 1.68 24.12
C ILE A 125 -7.98 1.00 22.86
N TYR A 126 -8.82 0.21 22.20
CA TYR A 126 -8.46 -0.68 21.10
C TYR A 126 -8.52 0.02 19.75
N GLN A 127 -7.53 0.84 19.47
CA GLN A 127 -7.48 1.64 18.24
C GLN A 127 -6.13 1.61 17.54
N TRP A 128 -5.24 0.71 17.95
CA TRP A 128 -3.95 0.50 17.29
C TRP A 128 -3.99 -0.75 16.44
N LYS A 129 -3.25 -0.73 15.34
CA LYS A 129 -3.03 -1.87 14.46
C LYS A 129 -1.57 -1.94 14.06
N PHE A 130 -1.07 -3.17 13.94
CA PHE A 130 0.14 -3.45 13.20
C PHE A 130 -0.22 -3.61 11.74
N ARG A 131 0.49 -2.90 10.87
CA ARG A 131 0.38 -3.06 9.42
C ARG A 131 1.73 -3.46 8.83
N ASN A 132 1.67 -4.29 7.79
CA ASN A 132 2.81 -4.57 6.93
C ASN A 132 2.43 -4.20 5.50
N MET A 133 2.90 -3.04 5.03
CA MET A 133 2.50 -2.54 3.71
C MET A 133 3.06 -3.38 2.55
N SER A 134 4.04 -4.25 2.83
CA SER A 134 4.63 -5.13 1.81
C SER A 134 3.81 -6.40 1.57
N LEU A 135 2.94 -6.79 2.52
CA LEU A 135 2.21 -8.05 2.46
C LEU A 135 0.78 -7.92 1.92
N GLY A 136 0.30 -6.69 1.68
CA GLY A 136 -1.11 -6.44 1.40
C GLY A 136 -2.02 -6.81 2.58
N PRO A 137 -3.33 -6.98 2.38
CA PRO A 137 -4.29 -7.26 3.45
C PRO A 137 -4.18 -8.71 3.95
N GLN A 138 -3.10 -9.04 4.66
CA GLN A 138 -2.95 -10.33 5.35
C GLN A 138 -3.49 -10.25 6.79
N GLN A 139 -4.81 -10.10 6.92
CA GLN A 139 -5.51 -9.99 8.21
C GLN A 139 -5.32 -11.22 9.13
N SER A 140 -4.75 -12.32 8.62
CA SER A 140 -4.60 -13.58 9.35
C SER A 140 -3.15 -13.91 9.74
N LYS A 141 -2.15 -13.16 9.25
CA LYS A 141 -0.75 -13.47 9.54
C LYS A 141 -0.39 -12.98 10.95
N ILE A 142 0.25 -13.85 11.72
CA ILE A 142 0.79 -13.54 13.05
C ILE A 142 1.96 -12.55 12.90
N VAL A 143 1.99 -11.55 13.78
CA VAL A 143 3.07 -10.57 13.84
C VAL A 143 4.27 -11.16 14.59
N SER A 144 5.44 -11.13 13.96
CA SER A 144 6.70 -11.53 14.58
C SER A 144 7.43 -10.32 15.16
N SER A 145 8.15 -10.51 16.27
CA SER A 145 9.05 -9.50 16.86
C SER A 145 10.14 -8.96 15.92
N HIS A 146 10.45 -9.67 14.83
CA HIS A 146 11.46 -9.23 13.85
C HIS A 146 10.90 -8.39 12.71
N ASP A 147 9.58 -8.34 12.61
CA ASP A 147 8.94 -7.63 11.52
C ASP A 147 9.19 -6.13 11.65
N SER A 148 9.60 -5.52 10.54
CA SER A 148 9.52 -4.07 10.41
C SER A 148 8.07 -3.73 10.13
N LEU A 149 7.48 -2.94 11.01
CA LEU A 149 6.04 -2.73 11.08
C LEU A 149 5.71 -1.24 11.09
N VAL A 150 4.44 -0.96 10.80
CA VAL A 150 3.85 0.38 10.89
C VAL A 150 2.81 0.36 12.00
N LEU A 151 2.85 1.38 12.88
CA LEU A 151 1.86 1.61 13.92
C LEU A 151 0.74 2.49 13.38
N PHE A 152 -0.40 1.90 13.08
CA PHE A 152 -1.57 2.61 12.58
C PHE A 152 -2.57 2.86 13.72
N ASN A 153 -3.14 4.07 13.76
CA ASN A 153 -4.21 4.42 14.68
C ASN A 153 -5.54 4.55 13.93
N THR A 154 -6.54 3.77 14.30
CA THR A 154 -7.84 3.71 13.62
C THR A 154 -8.68 4.97 13.82
N LYS A 155 -8.57 5.64 14.98
CA LYS A 155 -9.29 6.89 15.27
C LYS A 155 -8.75 8.06 14.46
N ASN A 156 -7.43 8.20 14.37
CA ASN A 156 -6.78 9.24 13.57
C ASN A 156 -6.72 8.92 12.07
N SER A 157 -6.92 7.65 11.70
CA SER A 157 -6.67 7.14 10.33
C SER A 157 -5.26 7.47 9.82
N GLY A 158 -4.26 7.41 10.70
CA GLY A 158 -2.88 7.80 10.40
C GLY A 158 -1.84 6.88 11.03
N TYR A 159 -0.60 7.01 10.57
CA TYR A 159 0.54 6.25 11.08
C TYR A 159 1.33 7.09 12.06
N LEU A 160 1.65 6.52 13.21
CA LEU A 160 2.61 7.11 14.11
C LEU A 160 4.00 6.90 13.53
N ILE A 161 4.78 7.97 13.39
CA ILE A 161 6.16 7.92 12.91
C ILE A 161 7.07 8.70 13.88
N TYR A 162 8.35 8.34 13.86
CA TYR A 162 9.39 9.24 14.34
C TYR A 162 9.55 10.40 13.37
N ASP A 163 9.60 11.59 13.94
CA ASP A 163 9.89 12.82 13.23
C ASP A 163 10.63 13.77 14.17
N LYS A 164 11.74 14.34 13.71
CA LYS A 164 12.57 15.19 14.57
C LYS A 164 11.83 16.51 14.79
N ARG A 165 11.61 16.86 16.05
CA ARG A 165 10.98 18.12 16.48
C ARG A 165 11.89 18.83 17.48
N ASP A 166 11.84 20.15 17.49
CA ASP A 166 12.58 20.96 18.46
C ASP A 166 11.97 20.87 19.86
N PHE A 167 10.66 20.65 19.95
CA PHE A 167 9.92 20.57 21.21
C PHE A 167 8.96 19.38 21.25
N GLY A 168 8.80 18.79 22.43
CA GLY A 168 7.89 17.67 22.68
C GLY A 168 8.48 16.30 22.35
N PRO A 169 7.64 15.26 22.25
CA PRO A 169 8.07 13.95 21.76
C PRO A 169 8.39 14.06 20.26
N GLN A 170 9.45 13.37 19.83
CA GLN A 170 9.88 13.30 18.43
C GLN A 170 9.00 12.33 17.62
N LEU A 171 7.70 12.65 17.60
CA LEU A 171 6.66 11.86 16.97
C LEU A 171 5.80 12.78 16.11
N ASN A 172 5.31 12.24 14.99
CA ASN A 172 4.35 12.90 14.12
C ASN A 172 3.33 11.89 13.56
N TRP A 173 2.23 12.41 13.03
CA TRP A 173 1.23 11.64 12.30
C TRP A 173 1.51 11.74 10.81
N SER A 174 1.90 10.63 10.20
CA SER A 174 1.91 10.55 8.75
C SER A 174 0.52 10.19 8.26
N SER A 175 -0.09 11.09 7.48
CA SER A 175 -1.28 10.74 6.72
C SER A 175 -0.89 9.86 5.55
N ILE A 176 -1.82 9.00 5.12
CA ILE A 176 -1.64 8.17 3.92
C ILE A 176 -1.43 9.05 2.67
N HIS A 177 -2.09 10.21 2.60
CA HIS A 177 -1.99 11.12 1.46
C HIS A 177 -0.59 11.72 1.28
N SER A 178 0.15 11.88 2.37
CA SER A 178 1.47 12.53 2.38
C SER A 178 2.59 11.68 1.77
N ILE A 179 2.35 10.40 1.51
CA ILE A 179 3.42 9.42 1.24
C ILE A 179 3.42 8.96 -0.22
N GLY A 180 2.45 9.41 -1.03
CA GLY A 180 2.25 8.93 -2.41
C GLY A 180 1.91 7.43 -2.50
N ILE A 181 1.94 6.71 -1.37
CA ILE A 181 1.40 5.38 -1.24
C ILE A 181 -0.10 5.56 -1.20
N ILE A 182 -0.73 5.32 -2.35
CA ILE A 182 -2.16 5.09 -2.44
C ILE A 182 -2.51 4.15 -1.28
N PRO A 183 -3.45 4.52 -0.40
CA PRO A 183 -3.74 3.78 0.80
C PRO A 183 -3.69 2.27 0.56
N ASP A 184 -3.31 1.50 1.58
CA ASP A 184 -3.90 0.19 1.79
C ASP A 184 -5.40 0.33 2.14
N GLN A 185 -6.12 1.01 1.25
CA GLN A 185 -7.25 0.51 0.56
C GLN A 185 -6.67 -0.54 -0.41
N SER A 186 -6.43 -1.79 0.02
CA SER A 186 -7.05 -2.83 -0.79
C SER A 186 -8.51 -2.42 -0.80
N PRO A 187 -8.96 -1.72 -1.84
CA PRO A 187 -10.15 -0.95 -1.67
C PRO A 187 -11.25 -1.96 -1.39
N TYR A 188 -12.15 -1.62 -0.49
CA TYR A 188 -13.39 -2.35 -0.37
C TYR A 188 -14.20 -2.30 -1.69
N TYR A 189 -13.66 -1.62 -2.70
CA TYR A 189 -14.01 -1.60 -4.10
C TYR A 189 -12.93 -2.29 -4.97
N ALA A 190 -13.35 -2.89 -6.06
CA ALA A 190 -12.48 -3.29 -7.17
C ALA A 190 -11.99 -2.08 -7.98
N MET A 191 -10.75 -2.19 -8.48
CA MET A 191 -10.21 -1.35 -9.54
C MET A 191 -9.97 -2.23 -10.77
N ALA A 192 -10.55 -1.85 -11.91
CA ALA A 192 -10.30 -2.54 -13.18
C ALA A 192 -9.17 -1.83 -13.94
N ARG A 193 -8.09 -2.56 -14.24
CA ARG A 193 -6.96 -2.11 -15.05
C ARG A 193 -7.02 -2.80 -16.39
N ILE A 194 -7.46 -2.07 -17.39
CA ILE A 194 -7.76 -2.60 -18.71
C ILE A 194 -6.57 -2.32 -19.62
N THR A 195 -6.09 -3.34 -20.32
CA THR A 195 -5.15 -3.22 -21.43
C THR A 195 -5.86 -3.68 -22.69
N ILE A 196 -5.80 -2.89 -23.75
CA ILE A 196 -6.32 -3.28 -25.07
C ILE A 196 -5.13 -3.43 -25.99
N ARG A 197 -5.07 -4.59 -26.63
CA ARG A 197 -4.10 -4.92 -27.67
C ARG A 197 -4.79 -4.82 -29.03
N SER A 198 -4.37 -3.86 -29.84
CA SER A 198 -4.90 -3.63 -31.19
C SER A 198 -3.82 -3.97 -32.22
N GLY A 199 -4.16 -4.78 -33.24
CA GLY A 199 -3.23 -5.32 -34.23
C GLY A 199 -3.49 -6.81 -34.55
N PRO A 200 -2.58 -7.49 -35.27
CA PRO A 200 -1.33 -6.95 -35.80
C PRO A 200 -1.58 -6.03 -37.01
N PHE A 201 -0.79 -4.96 -37.12
CA PHE A 201 -0.74 -4.10 -38.29
C PHE A 201 0.53 -4.39 -39.10
N LYS A 202 0.46 -4.26 -40.43
CA LYS A 202 1.66 -4.23 -41.27
C LYS A 202 2.46 -2.97 -40.95
N ILE A 203 3.79 -3.09 -40.84
CA ILE A 203 4.68 -1.96 -40.52
C ILE A 203 4.43 -0.82 -41.52
N PRO A 204 3.94 0.35 -41.08
CA PRO A 204 3.87 1.52 -41.94
C PRO A 204 5.30 2.00 -42.28
N SER A 205 5.49 2.53 -43.48
CA SER A 205 6.77 3.10 -43.94
C SER A 205 7.21 4.34 -43.14
N GLU A 206 6.29 4.91 -42.34
CA GLU A 206 6.50 6.02 -41.42
C GLU A 206 6.00 5.64 -40.03
N ALA A 207 6.57 6.22 -38.97
CA ALA A 207 6.27 5.87 -37.58
C ALA A 207 4.75 5.90 -37.28
N GLY A 208 4.12 4.72 -37.32
CA GLY A 208 2.68 4.58 -37.11
C GLY A 208 2.30 5.08 -35.72
N LYS A 209 1.35 6.02 -35.69
CA LYS A 209 0.67 6.41 -34.46
C LYS A 209 -0.65 5.67 -34.37
N CYS A 210 -0.94 5.10 -33.20
CA CYS A 210 -2.25 4.53 -32.94
C CYS A 210 -3.08 5.57 -32.21
N ALA A 211 -4.11 6.04 -32.89
CA ALA A 211 -5.05 6.98 -32.31
C ALA A 211 -6.49 6.58 -32.59
N GLY A 212 -7.37 6.88 -31.65
CA GLY A 212 -8.78 6.57 -31.78
C GLY A 212 -9.59 6.92 -30.54
N PHE A 213 -10.88 6.66 -30.62
CA PHE A 213 -11.80 6.86 -29.51
C PHE A 213 -12.39 5.52 -29.08
N LEU A 214 -12.37 5.25 -27.78
CA LEU A 214 -12.96 4.06 -27.17
C LEU A 214 -14.03 4.47 -26.17
N ASN A 215 -15.13 3.75 -26.20
CA ASN A 215 -16.17 3.79 -25.19
C ASN A 215 -16.04 2.56 -24.30
N PHE A 216 -16.15 2.79 -23.00
CA PHE A 216 -16.15 1.76 -21.98
C PHE A 216 -17.51 1.77 -21.29
N LYS A 217 -18.07 0.60 -21.05
CA LYS A 217 -19.31 0.44 -20.28
C LYS A 217 -19.17 -0.73 -19.32
N PHE A 218 -19.48 -0.47 -18.05
CA PHE A 218 -19.43 -1.42 -16.95
C PHE A 218 -20.87 -1.66 -16.49
N VAL A 219 -21.34 -2.89 -16.58
CA VAL A 219 -22.68 -3.28 -16.17
C VAL A 219 -22.56 -4.28 -15.03
N PRO A 220 -23.10 -3.98 -13.83
CA PRO A 220 -23.08 -4.92 -12.72
C PRO A 220 -23.97 -6.12 -13.05
N ILE A 221 -23.46 -7.35 -12.85
CA ILE A 221 -24.24 -8.59 -12.98
C ILE A 221 -24.60 -9.10 -11.59
N LYS A 222 -23.60 -9.31 -10.74
CA LYS A 222 -23.78 -9.83 -9.38
C LYS A 222 -22.72 -9.27 -8.44
N LEU A 223 -23.09 -8.30 -7.63
CA LEU A 223 -22.14 -7.60 -6.75
C LEU A 223 -21.97 -8.31 -5.41
N THR A 224 -20.78 -8.16 -4.82
CA THR A 224 -20.40 -8.62 -3.48
C THR A 224 -19.75 -7.48 -2.70
N GLY A 225 -19.57 -7.64 -1.39
CA GLY A 225 -19.10 -6.54 -0.52
C GLY A 225 -20.16 -5.45 -0.35
N VAL A 226 -19.82 -4.33 0.32
CA VAL A 226 -20.76 -3.24 0.63
C VAL A 226 -20.33 -1.87 0.07
N ASN A 227 -19.13 -1.77 -0.50
CA ASN A 227 -18.54 -0.49 -0.91
C ASN A 227 -18.23 -0.47 -2.41
N GLY A 228 -18.31 0.71 -3.03
CA GLY A 228 -18.05 0.93 -4.45
C GLY A 228 -19.33 1.18 -5.26
N THR A 229 -19.15 1.59 -6.51
CA THR A 229 -20.23 1.84 -7.47
C THR A 229 -20.97 0.55 -7.77
N GLU A 230 -22.28 0.58 -7.60
CA GLU A 230 -23.20 -0.52 -7.89
C GLU A 230 -24.06 -0.28 -9.13
N GLN A 231 -23.94 0.90 -9.74
CA GLN A 231 -24.68 1.28 -10.93
C GLN A 231 -23.84 1.04 -12.18
N SER A 232 -24.52 0.96 -13.33
CA SER A 232 -23.81 0.95 -14.61
C SER A 232 -23.02 2.25 -14.80
N TYR A 233 -21.82 2.14 -15.37
CA TYR A 233 -20.92 3.26 -15.58
C TYR A 233 -20.38 3.26 -17.00
N SER A 234 -20.34 4.43 -17.65
CA SER A 234 -19.82 4.59 -19.00
C SER A 234 -18.96 5.84 -19.14
N PHE A 235 -17.91 5.73 -19.93
CA PHE A 235 -17.07 6.87 -20.32
C PHE A 235 -16.43 6.59 -21.67
N GLY A 236 -16.05 7.65 -22.37
CA GLY A 236 -15.25 7.56 -23.58
C GLY A 236 -13.87 8.19 -23.36
N ASN A 237 -12.84 7.63 -23.98
CA ASN A 237 -11.51 8.21 -23.96
C ASN A 237 -10.87 8.21 -25.35
N TYR A 238 -10.21 9.33 -25.66
CA TYR A 238 -9.36 9.42 -26.84
C TYR A 238 -7.95 8.96 -26.47
N TYR A 239 -7.36 8.10 -27.27
CA TYR A 239 -5.99 7.63 -27.05
C TYR A 239 -5.10 8.03 -28.23
N GLU A 240 -3.84 8.29 -27.91
CA GLU A 240 -2.75 8.38 -28.88
C GLU A 240 -1.53 7.69 -28.26
N THR A 241 -1.06 6.58 -28.85
CA THR A 241 0.08 5.81 -28.34
C THR A 241 1.11 5.54 -29.42
N THR A 242 2.37 5.56 -29.00
CA THR A 242 3.55 5.25 -29.82
C THR A 242 4.26 3.99 -29.34
N GLN A 243 3.71 3.22 -28.40
CA GLN A 243 4.39 2.03 -27.90
C GLN A 243 4.34 0.89 -28.92
N VAL A 244 5.52 0.37 -29.26
CA VAL A 244 5.74 -0.62 -30.33
C VAL A 244 6.42 -1.85 -29.74
N ASN A 245 5.88 -3.05 -29.98
CA ASN A 245 6.61 -4.30 -29.78
C ASN A 245 7.03 -4.86 -31.15
N THR A 246 8.31 -4.77 -31.50
CA THR A 246 8.83 -5.05 -32.84
C THR A 246 9.32 -6.50 -33.05
N LYS A 247 9.03 -7.43 -32.13
CA LYS A 247 9.67 -8.75 -32.16
C LYS A 247 9.31 -9.65 -33.36
N ALA A 248 8.31 -9.31 -34.19
CA ALA A 248 7.77 -10.24 -35.19
C ALA A 248 7.36 -9.64 -36.56
N LEU A 249 7.92 -8.50 -37.01
CA LEU A 249 7.44 -7.76 -38.20
C LEU A 249 5.96 -7.30 -38.14
N GLU A 250 5.30 -7.54 -37.01
CA GLU A 250 3.94 -7.13 -36.72
C GLU A 250 3.95 -5.96 -35.74
N TRP A 251 3.12 -4.96 -36.00
CA TRP A 251 2.95 -3.83 -35.10
C TRP A 251 1.69 -3.98 -34.26
N TRP A 252 1.81 -3.67 -32.96
CA TRP A 252 0.73 -3.76 -31.98
C TRP A 252 0.66 -2.48 -31.18
N CYS A 253 -0.56 -2.05 -30.90
CA CYS A 253 -0.86 -0.89 -30.08
C CYS A 253 -1.42 -1.33 -28.74
N PHE A 254 -0.87 -0.74 -27.68
CA PHE A 254 -1.27 -0.99 -26.30
C PHE A 254 -1.90 0.25 -25.73
N ILE A 255 -3.15 0.12 -25.29
CA ILE A 255 -3.94 1.18 -24.66
C ILE A 255 -4.21 0.72 -23.25
N SER A 256 -3.96 1.56 -22.26
CA SER A 256 -4.13 1.22 -20.84
C SER A 256 -5.08 2.19 -20.16
N GLU A 257 -6.09 1.64 -19.49
CA GLU A 257 -7.09 2.39 -18.75
C GLU A 257 -7.23 1.87 -17.32
N SER A 258 -7.64 2.75 -16.41
CA SER A 258 -7.87 2.39 -15.01
C SER A 258 -9.19 2.96 -14.52
N VAL A 259 -10.09 2.07 -14.09
CA VAL A 259 -11.42 2.43 -13.59
C VAL A 259 -11.46 2.15 -12.09
N PRO A 260 -11.46 3.19 -11.25
CA PRO A 260 -11.49 3.04 -9.81
C PRO A 260 -12.91 2.81 -9.28
N LYS A 261 -13.02 2.43 -8.01
CA LYS A 261 -14.27 2.47 -7.22
C LYS A 261 -15.41 1.56 -7.68
N LEU A 262 -15.17 0.47 -8.39
CA LEU A 262 -16.20 -0.51 -8.72
C LEU A 262 -16.54 -1.38 -7.50
N ARG A 263 -17.80 -1.70 -7.21
CA ARG A 263 -18.09 -2.69 -6.15
C ARG A 263 -17.56 -4.07 -6.55
N PRO A 264 -16.97 -4.88 -5.64
CA PRO A 264 -16.53 -6.23 -5.98
C PRO A 264 -17.68 -7.10 -6.50
N GLY A 265 -17.38 -8.18 -7.22
CA GLY A 265 -18.36 -9.08 -7.79
C GLY A 265 -18.27 -9.20 -9.31
N ARG A 266 -19.29 -9.77 -9.92
CA ARG A 266 -19.37 -10.03 -11.36
C ARG A 266 -19.85 -8.79 -12.11
N TRP A 267 -19.05 -8.38 -13.09
CA TRP A 267 -19.32 -7.26 -14.00
C TRP A 267 -19.24 -7.70 -15.45
N LYS A 268 -20.10 -7.14 -16.30
CA LYS A 268 -19.92 -7.15 -17.75
C LYS A 268 -19.21 -5.87 -18.16
N ILE A 269 -18.04 -6.00 -18.75
CA ILE A 269 -17.24 -4.89 -19.26
C ILE A 269 -17.33 -4.91 -20.78
N ILE A 270 -17.83 -3.84 -21.37
CA ILE A 270 -18.00 -3.66 -22.81
C ILE A 270 -17.03 -2.57 -23.24
N ILE A 271 -16.27 -2.83 -24.30
CA ILE A 271 -15.37 -1.89 -24.94
C ILE A 271 -15.79 -1.77 -26.39
N SER A 272 -16.02 -0.55 -26.87
CA SER A 272 -16.42 -0.30 -28.24
C SER A 272 -15.74 0.92 -28.86
N SER A 273 -15.68 0.92 -30.17
CA SER A 273 -15.25 2.01 -31.04
C SER A 273 -16.30 2.19 -32.15
N SER A 274 -16.04 3.02 -33.16
CA SER A 274 -16.94 3.15 -34.30
C SER A 274 -16.99 1.89 -35.19
N THR A 275 -15.96 1.04 -35.16
CA THR A 275 -15.81 -0.10 -36.09
C THR A 275 -15.75 -1.47 -35.41
N TRP A 276 -15.65 -1.50 -34.09
CA TRP A 276 -15.46 -2.73 -33.32
C TRP A 276 -16.05 -2.61 -31.93
N SER A 277 -16.56 -3.73 -31.40
CA SER A 277 -17.01 -3.87 -30.02
C SER A 277 -16.67 -5.27 -29.49
N THR A 278 -16.41 -5.37 -28.20
CA THR A 278 -16.24 -6.64 -27.47
C THR A 278 -16.78 -6.50 -26.05
N ASP A 279 -17.11 -7.62 -25.42
CA ASP A 279 -17.51 -7.67 -24.01
C ASP A 279 -16.88 -8.84 -23.27
N CYS A 280 -16.78 -8.70 -21.95
CA CYS A 280 -16.24 -9.71 -21.05
C CYS A 280 -16.94 -9.67 -19.70
N ASP A 281 -17.46 -10.83 -19.27
CA ASP A 281 -17.95 -11.02 -17.91
C ASP A 281 -16.78 -11.41 -17.00
N VAL A 282 -16.56 -10.65 -15.93
CA VAL A 282 -15.42 -10.80 -15.04
C VAL A 282 -15.83 -10.71 -13.57
N ASP A 283 -15.26 -11.60 -12.75
CA ASP A 283 -15.37 -11.52 -11.29
C ASP A 283 -14.25 -10.61 -10.74
N LEU A 284 -14.60 -9.35 -10.47
CA LEU A 284 -13.70 -8.37 -9.88
C LEU A 284 -13.58 -8.58 -8.36
N LYS A 285 -12.34 -8.69 -7.88
CA LYS A 285 -12.00 -8.79 -6.45
C LYS A 285 -11.66 -7.42 -5.88
N ASN A 286 -11.65 -7.31 -4.55
CA ASN A 286 -11.03 -6.16 -3.87
C ASN A 286 -9.60 -5.97 -4.39
N GLY A 287 -9.23 -4.73 -4.72
CA GLY A 287 -7.90 -4.42 -5.24
C GLY A 287 -7.86 -4.25 -6.76
N ASN A 288 -6.65 -4.40 -7.30
CA ASN A 288 -6.39 -4.28 -8.74
C ASN A 288 -6.78 -5.58 -9.46
N ASN A 289 -7.59 -5.46 -10.50
CA ASN A 289 -7.97 -6.54 -11.40
C ASN A 289 -7.44 -6.19 -12.79
N TYR A 290 -6.59 -7.03 -13.37
CA TYR A 290 -5.95 -6.77 -14.66
C TYR A 290 -6.68 -7.54 -15.75
N LEU A 291 -7.16 -6.82 -16.75
CA LEU A 291 -7.92 -7.36 -17.88
C LEU A 291 -7.23 -6.98 -19.17
N THR A 292 -7.05 -7.95 -20.06
CA THR A 292 -6.53 -7.71 -21.41
C THR A 292 -7.57 -8.08 -22.44
N PHE A 293 -7.89 -7.12 -23.31
CA PHE A 293 -8.73 -7.31 -24.48
C PHE A 293 -7.86 -7.29 -25.73
N GLU A 294 -8.26 -8.04 -26.75
CA GLU A 294 -7.62 -8.00 -28.06
C GLU A 294 -8.67 -7.57 -29.09
N GLN A 295 -8.30 -6.60 -29.93
CA GLN A 295 -9.20 -6.11 -30.96
C GLN A 295 -9.59 -7.25 -31.89
N ASN A 296 -10.86 -7.28 -32.30
CA ASN A 296 -11.47 -8.33 -33.12
C ASN A 296 -11.49 -9.72 -32.49
N LYS A 297 -11.24 -9.84 -31.18
CA LYS A 297 -11.51 -11.05 -30.40
C LYS A 297 -12.64 -10.82 -29.39
N SER A 298 -13.42 -11.87 -29.15
CA SER A 298 -14.42 -11.89 -28.10
C SER A 298 -13.78 -12.16 -26.74
N GLY A 299 -14.35 -11.57 -25.69
CA GLY A 299 -13.90 -11.80 -24.32
C GLY A 299 -12.64 -11.03 -23.92
N CYS A 300 -12.14 -11.37 -22.74
CA CYS A 300 -10.91 -10.83 -22.18
C CYS A 300 -10.13 -11.91 -21.43
N THR A 301 -8.83 -11.70 -21.28
CA THR A 301 -8.00 -12.52 -20.38
C THR A 301 -7.79 -11.76 -19.08
N THR A 302 -7.95 -12.46 -17.95
CA THR A 302 -7.65 -11.90 -16.63
C THR A 302 -6.31 -12.45 -16.14
N TYR A 303 -5.51 -11.59 -15.51
CA TYR A 303 -4.25 -12.02 -14.90
C TYR A 303 -4.29 -11.69 -13.42
N ALA A 304 -4.01 -12.70 -12.59
CA ALA A 304 -3.47 -12.42 -11.28
C ALA A 304 -2.03 -11.94 -11.51
N LEU A 305 -1.70 -10.70 -11.10
CA LEU A 305 -0.28 -10.39 -10.99
C LEU A 305 0.32 -11.44 -10.05
N PRO A 306 1.43 -12.10 -10.43
CA PRO A 306 2.21 -12.81 -9.44
C PRO A 306 2.49 -11.79 -8.34
N ILE A 307 2.21 -12.15 -7.08
CA ILE A 307 2.65 -11.36 -5.95
C ILE A 307 4.17 -11.30 -6.10
N ILE A 308 4.69 -10.20 -6.66
CA ILE A 308 6.12 -10.00 -6.79
C ILE A 308 6.57 -9.79 -5.36
N ASN A 309 6.96 -10.88 -4.69
CA ASN A 309 7.76 -10.85 -3.49
C ASN A 309 9.11 -10.24 -3.90
N ALA A 310 9.15 -8.92 -4.09
CA ALA A 310 10.37 -8.16 -4.31
C ALA A 310 11.15 -8.07 -3.00
N ILE A 311 11.50 -9.24 -2.45
CA ILE A 311 12.68 -9.36 -1.60
C ILE A 311 13.80 -9.71 -2.58
N GLN A 312 14.39 -8.69 -3.20
CA GLN A 312 15.75 -8.85 -3.71
C GLN A 312 16.61 -9.19 -2.49
N LYS A 313 16.88 -10.48 -2.27
CA LYS A 313 17.97 -10.89 -1.39
C LYS A 313 19.21 -10.18 -1.91
N PRO A 314 19.90 -9.35 -1.10
CA PRO A 314 21.19 -8.84 -1.53
C PRO A 314 22.09 -10.05 -1.81
N LEU A 315 22.63 -10.10 -3.03
CA LEU A 315 23.72 -11.00 -3.38
C LEU A 315 24.91 -10.61 -2.49
N LEU A 316 25.02 -11.25 -1.33
CA LEU A 316 26.25 -11.24 -0.55
C LEU A 316 27.31 -11.90 -1.43
N LYS A 317 28.16 -11.06 -2.04
CA LYS A 317 29.45 -11.52 -2.56
C LYS A 317 30.19 -12.13 -1.36
N LYS A 318 30.45 -13.44 -1.43
CA LYS A 318 31.51 -14.04 -0.64
C LYS A 318 32.81 -13.40 -1.12
N GLU A 319 33.39 -12.53 -0.30
CA GLU A 319 34.82 -12.28 -0.35
C GLU A 319 35.48 -13.56 0.19
N ASN A 320 36.15 -14.28 -0.70
CA ASN A 320 37.03 -15.36 -0.30
C ASN A 320 38.31 -14.70 0.25
N ASN A 321 38.63 -15.01 1.50
CA ASN A 321 40.01 -15.00 2.00
C ASN A 321 40.83 -16.07 1.29
#